data_AF-A0A6J6GX95-F1
#
_entry.id   AF-A0A6J6GX95-F1
#
_cell.length_a   1.000
_cell.length_b   1.000
_cell.length_c   1.000
_cell.angle_alpha   90.00
_cell.angle_beta   90.00
_cell.angle_gamma   90.00
#
_symmetry.space_group_name_H-M   'P 1'
#
loop_
_entity.id
_entity.type
_entity.pdbx_description
1 polymer ?
#
loop_
_entity_poly.entity_id
_entity_poly.type
_entity_poly.pdbx_seq_one_letter_code
_entity_poly.pdbx_strand_id
1 'polypeptide(L)' 'MIKSGIIDPAKVTRSALQNAASIAALFITTEAVITDKPEKKPAAPMGGDGGGMDF' A
#
# COMPACT_ATOMS: atom_id res chain seq x y z
N MET A 1 -22.75 7.39 20.24
CA MET A 1 -21.69 8.31 19.80
C MET A 1 -21.42 9.33 20.91
N ILE A 2 -22.10 10.48 20.96
CA ILE A 2 -21.78 11.54 21.95
C ILE A 2 -22.11 11.12 23.40
N LYS A 3 -23.34 10.65 23.68
CA LYS A 3 -23.73 10.20 25.03
C LYS A 3 -22.93 8.99 25.53
N SER A 4 -22.35 8.21 24.61
CA SER A 4 -21.50 7.05 24.93
C SER A 4 -20.01 7.41 25.04
N GLY A 5 -19.64 8.68 24.90
CA GLY A 5 -18.25 9.14 24.99
C GLY A 5 -17.36 8.81 23.77
N ILE A 6 -17.94 8.27 22.69
CA ILE A 6 -17.22 7.91 21.46
C ILE A 6 -17.33 9.10 20.50
N ILE A 7 -16.31 9.95 20.52
CA ILE A 7 -16.27 11.21 19.78
C ILE A 7 -14.96 11.28 19.02
N ASP A 8 -15.05 11.41 17.69
CA ASP A 8 -13.89 11.66 16.85
C ASP A 8 -13.59 13.16 16.78
N PRO A 9 -12.31 13.57 16.78
CA PRO A 9 -11.96 14.97 16.65
C PRO A 9 -12.39 15.50 15.28
N ALA A 10 -13.16 16.59 15.25
CA ALA A 10 -13.69 17.17 14.01
C ALA A 10 -12.60 17.45 12.95
N LYS A 11 -11.40 17.84 13.39
CA LYS A 11 -10.24 18.04 12.50
C LYS A 11 -9.87 16.75 11.75
N VAL A 12 -9.82 15.61 12.45
CA VAL A 12 -9.38 14.34 11.87
C VAL A 12 -10.41 13.81 10.88
N THR A 13 -11.70 13.84 11.23
CA THR A 13 -12.79 13.45 10.31
C THR A 13 -12.80 14.32 9.05
N ARG A 14 -12.65 15.63 9.19
CA ARG A 14 -12.59 16.56 8.05
C ARG A 14 -11.37 16.30 7.17
N SER A 15 -10.18 16.17 7.75
CA SER A 15 -8.96 15.92 7.00
C SER A 15 -8.98 14.57 6.30
N ALA A 16 -9.50 13.53 6.95
CA ALA A 16 -9.65 12.21 6.35
C ALA A 16 -10.55 12.25 5.11
N LEU A 17 -11.72 12.89 5.22
CA LEU A 17 -12.64 13.07 4.10
C LEU A 17 -12.00 13.85 2.94
N GLN A 18 -11.33 14.97 3.25
CA GLN A 18 -10.69 15.81 2.24
C GLN A 18 -9.59 15.07 1.48
N ASN A 19 -8.75 14.33 2.19
CA ASN A 19 -7.68 13.56 1.57
C ASN A 19 -8.24 12.41 0.72
N ALA A 20 -9.26 11.70 1.22
CA ALA A 20 -9.90 10.63 0.47
C ALA A 20 -10.57 11.15 -0.81
N ALA A 21 -11.35 12.23 -0.71
CA ALA A 21 -12.01 12.86 -1.85
C ALA A 21 -10.99 13.36 -2.89
N SER A 22 -9.85 13.92 -2.45
CA SER A 22 -8.78 14.38 -3.32
C SER A 22 -8.23 13.25 -4.21
N ILE A 23 -7.83 12.12 -3.61
CA ILE A 23 -7.30 10.97 -4.35
C ILE A 23 -8.37 10.33 -5.23
N ALA A 24 -9.59 10.16 -4.70
CA ALA A 24 -10.69 9.56 -5.45
C ALA A 24 -11.07 10.37 -6.69
N ALA A 25 -11.12 11.70 -6.57
CA ALA A 25 -11.42 12.58 -7.70
C ALA A 25 -10.38 12.43 -8.81
N LEU A 26 -9.08 12.44 -8.46
CA LEU A 26 -8.00 12.23 -9.43
C LEU A 26 -8.11 10.86 -10.10
N PHE A 27 -8.37 9.80 -9.31
CA PHE A 27 -8.38 8.43 -9.83
C PHE A 27 -9.58 8.14 -10.75
N ILE A 28 -10.78 8.62 -10.41
CA ILE A 28 -11.99 8.37 -11.22
C ILE A 28 -11.92 9.06 -12.59
N THR A 29 -11.20 10.18 -12.70
CA THR A 29 -11.01 10.88 -13.99
C THR A 29 -9.80 10.39 -14.79
N THR A 30 -9.04 9.42 -14.26
CA THR A 30 -7.88 8.87 -14.96
C THR A 30 -8.31 7.75 -15.89
N GLU A 31 -8.24 7.97 -17.20
CA GLU A 31 -8.67 6.96 -18.20
C GLU A 31 -7.61 5.88 -18.48
N ALA A 32 -6.33 6.20 -18.32
CA ALA A 32 -5.23 5.27 -18.56
C ALA A 32 -4.01 5.59 -17.68
N VAL A 33 -3.22 4.56 -17.37
CA VAL A 33 -1.95 4.68 -16.65
C VAL A 33 -0.88 3.93 -17.46
N ILE A 34 0.23 4.62 -17.75
CA ILE A 34 1.41 4.01 -18.38
C ILE A 34 2.38 3.61 -17.27
N THR A 35 2.80 2.35 -17.27
CA THR A 35 3.70 1.79 -16.24
C THR A 35 4.86 1.06 -16.90
N ASP A 36 6.00 1.01 -16.21
CA ASP A 36 7.14 0.20 -16.64
C ASP A 36 6.81 -1.29 -16.54
N LYS A 37 7.40 -2.09 -17.44
CA LYS A 37 7.23 -3.55 -17.43
C LYS A 37 7.82 -4.10 -16.14
N PRO A 38 7.09 -4.93 -15.37
CA PRO A 38 7.62 -5.54 -14.16
C PRO A 38 8.91 -6.33 -14.45
N GLU A 39 9.97 -6.03 -13.71
CA GLU A 39 11.20 -6.80 -13.78
C GLU A 39 10.98 -8.20 -13.20
N LYS A 40 11.45 -9.24 -13.90
CA LYS A 40 11.57 -10.55 -13.30
C LYS A 40 12.69 -10.48 -12.27
N LYS A 41 12.34 -10.41 -10.99
CA LYS A 41 13.31 -10.61 -9.92
C LYS A 41 13.97 -11.98 -10.14
N PRO A 42 15.31 -12.09 -10.10
CA PRO A 42 15.96 -13.39 -10.06
C PRO A 42 15.31 -14.22 -8.96
N ALA A 43 15.03 -15.49 -9.24
CA ALA A 43 14.65 -16.41 -8.17
C ALA A 43 15.71 -16.27 -7.08
N ALA A 44 15.28 -15.95 -5.85
CA ALA A 44 16.20 -15.91 -4.71
C ALA A 44 16.98 -17.23 -4.74
N PRO A 45 18.32 -17.21 -4.63
CA PRO A 45 19.07 -18.45 -4.61
C PRO A 45 18.49 -19.34 -3.51
N MET A 46 17.99 -20.50 -3.90
CA MET A 46 17.51 -21.53 -3.00
C MET A 46 18.65 -21.78 -2.00
N GLY A 47 18.41 -21.43 -0.73
CA GLY A 47 19.38 -21.62 0.34
C GLY A 47 19.88 -23.06 0.36
N GLY A 48 21.19 -23.21 0.56
CA GLY A 48 21.97 -24.40 0.24
C GLY A 48 21.41 -25.72 0.77
N ASP A 49 21.24 -26.66 -0.16
CA ASP A 49 21.41 -28.08 0.08
C ASP A 49 22.76 -28.47 -0.53
N GLY A 50 23.77 -28.50 0.34
CA GLY A 50 25.14 -28.83 -0.01
C GLY A 50 25.83 -29.37 1.23
N GLY A 51 25.33 -30.52 1.68
CA GLY A 51 25.96 -31.34 2.72
C GLY A 51 27.45 -31.53 2.46
N GLY A 52 28.18 -31.68 3.56
CA GLY A 52 29.62 -31.58 3.62
C GLY A 52 30.41 -32.38 2.58
N MET A 53 31.60 -31.85 2.31
CA MET A 53 32.74 -32.67 1.93
C MET A 53 33.98 -32.02 2.53
N ASP A 54 34.52 -32.74 3.50
CA ASP A 54 35.83 -32.56 4.11
C ASP A 54 36.90 -32.24 3.06
N PHE A 55 37.75 -31.26 3.38
CA PHE A 55 39.15 -30.98 2.97
C PHE A 55 39.43 -29.48 2.93
#